data_AF-A0AAN4MD66-F1
#
_entry.id   AF-A0AAN4MD66-F1
#
_cell.length_a   1.000
_cell.length_b   1.000
_cell.length_c   1.000
_cell.angle_alpha   90.00
_cell.angle_beta   90.00
_cell.angle_gamma   90.00
#
_symmetry.space_group_name_H-M   'P 1'
#
loop_
_entity.id
_entity.type
_entity.pdbx_description
1 polymer ?
#
loop_
_entity_poly.entity_id
_entity_poly.type
_entity_poly.pdbx_seq_one_letter_code
_entity_poly.pdbx_strand_id
1 'polypeptide(L)'
;MTAADLANGFITAAIPVTGEGPVTIHAEAVDAQGNLDVADADITVTVDTLPADLIGAITIPEDLNGDGILNADELGTDGTFNAQVALGPDAIDGTVVNVNGTNYTVTAADLANGFITAAIPVTGEGPVTIHAEAVDAQGNLDVADADVTVTVDTLPADLIGAITIPEDLNGDGILNADELGTDGTFNAQVALGPDAIDGTVVNVNGTNYTVTAADLANGFITAAIPVTGEGPVTIHAEAVDAQGNLDVADADITVTVDTLPADLIGAITIPEDLNGDGILNADELGTDGTFNAQVALGPDAIDGTVVNINGVNYTVTAADLANGFITAAIPVTGEGPVTIHAEAVDAQGNLDVADADITVTVDTLPADLIGAITIPEDLNGDGILNADELGTDGTFNAQVALGPDAIDGTVVNINGTNYTVTAADLANGFITAAIPVTGEGPVTIHAEAVDAQGNLDVADADITVTVD
;
A
#
# COMPACT_ATOMS: atom_id res chain seq x y z
N MET A 1 -46.75 6.95 94.16
CA MET A 1 -45.88 7.98 94.77
C MET A 1 -45.06 7.33 95.88
N THR A 2 -43.74 7.33 95.75
CA THR A 2 -42.78 6.86 96.77
C THR A 2 -42.34 8.02 97.68
N ALA A 3 -41.70 7.72 98.81
CA ALA A 3 -41.14 8.76 99.69
C ALA A 3 -40.05 9.61 99.00
N ALA A 4 -39.39 9.07 97.97
CA ALA A 4 -38.41 9.79 97.17
C ALA A 4 -39.07 10.80 96.21
N ASP A 5 -40.21 10.44 95.61
CA ASP A 5 -40.97 11.34 94.72
C ASP A 5 -41.40 12.62 95.46
N LEU A 6 -41.85 12.45 96.71
CA LEU A 6 -42.29 13.57 97.56
C LEU A 6 -41.12 14.48 97.99
N ALA A 7 -39.91 13.93 98.16
CA ALA A 7 -38.72 14.69 98.52
C ALA A 7 -38.14 15.48 97.31
N ASN A 8 -38.29 14.94 96.10
CA ASN A 8 -37.77 15.55 94.86
C ASN A 8 -38.78 16.48 94.18
N GLY A 9 -40.05 16.44 94.57
CA GLY A 9 -41.11 17.30 94.04
C GLY A 9 -41.69 16.86 92.67
N PHE A 10 -41.29 15.69 92.17
CA PHE A 10 -41.79 15.14 90.89
C PHE A 10 -41.94 13.61 90.95
N ILE A 11 -42.88 13.09 90.16
CA ILE A 11 -43.07 11.65 89.93
C ILE A 11 -42.53 11.32 88.53
N THR A 12 -41.80 10.21 88.40
CA THR A 12 -41.39 9.66 87.10
C THR A 12 -42.17 8.36 86.85
N ALA A 13 -42.84 8.28 85.70
CA ALA A 13 -43.54 7.07 85.25
C ALA A 13 -43.15 6.77 83.80
N ALA A 14 -42.92 5.50 83.49
CA ALA A 14 -42.78 5.04 82.11
C ALA A 14 -44.18 4.87 81.52
N ILE A 15 -44.45 5.58 80.41
CA ILE A 15 -45.73 5.50 79.71
C ILE A 15 -45.52 4.62 78.47
N PRO A 16 -46.13 3.43 78.40
CA PRO A 16 -46.02 2.59 77.21
C PRO A 16 -46.73 3.28 76.04
N VAL A 17 -46.02 3.43 74.93
CA VAL A 17 -46.57 3.90 73.66
C VAL A 17 -47.00 2.68 72.86
N THR A 18 -48.28 2.61 72.49
CA THR A 18 -48.87 1.43 71.82
C THR A 18 -49.25 1.67 70.36
N GLY A 19 -48.99 2.87 69.82
CA GLY A 19 -49.27 3.23 68.43
C GLY A 19 -48.99 4.71 68.14
N GLU A 20 -49.19 5.07 66.87
CA GLU A 20 -49.01 6.43 66.35
C GLU A 20 -50.10 7.40 66.83
N GLY A 21 -49.79 8.69 66.77
CA GLY A 21 -50.72 9.79 67.03
C GLY A 21 -50.68 10.35 68.46
N PRO A 22 -51.67 11.16 68.85
CA PRO A 22 -51.66 11.87 70.12
C PRO A 22 -51.87 10.94 71.31
N VAL A 23 -50.96 11.00 72.27
CA VAL A 23 -51.04 10.38 73.59
C VAL A 23 -51.28 11.49 74.62
N THR A 24 -52.46 11.49 75.23
CA THR A 24 -52.79 12.41 76.32
C THR A 24 -52.37 11.82 77.65
N ILE A 25 -51.53 12.56 78.37
CA ILE A 25 -51.02 12.23 79.70
C ILE A 25 -51.85 13.02 80.71
N HIS A 26 -52.62 12.28 81.50
CA HIS A 26 -53.42 12.79 82.61
C HIS A 26 -52.79 12.35 83.94
N ALA A 27 -52.70 13.26 84.91
CA ALA A 27 -52.13 12.97 86.22
C ALA A 27 -53.09 13.38 87.34
N GLU A 28 -53.37 12.43 88.23
CA GLU A 28 -54.17 12.63 89.43
C GLU A 28 -53.45 12.05 90.65
N ALA A 29 -53.63 12.69 91.79
CA ALA A 29 -53.21 12.22 93.09
C ALA A 29 -54.41 12.14 94.03
N VAL A 30 -54.38 11.18 94.96
CA VAL A 30 -55.41 11.05 95.99
C VAL A 30 -54.74 11.07 97.36
N ASP A 31 -55.19 11.94 98.26
CA ASP A 31 -54.65 12.02 99.61
C ASP A 31 -55.12 10.85 100.50
N ALA A 32 -54.58 10.76 101.72
CA ALA A 32 -54.92 9.69 102.66
C ALA A 32 -56.38 9.74 103.16
N GLN A 33 -57.09 10.86 102.96
CA GLN A 33 -58.49 11.05 103.29
C GLN A 33 -59.43 10.79 102.09
N GLY A 34 -58.87 10.53 100.90
CA GLY A 34 -59.60 10.24 99.67
C GLY A 34 -59.93 11.48 98.83
N ASN A 35 -59.35 12.66 99.12
CA ASN A 35 -59.53 13.84 98.27
C ASN A 35 -58.68 13.72 97.01
N LEU A 36 -59.30 13.99 95.86
CA LEU A 36 -58.66 13.98 94.54
C LEU A 36 -58.03 15.35 94.26
N ASP A 37 -56.77 15.34 93.87
CA ASP A 37 -56.05 16.47 93.30
C ASP A 37 -55.68 16.13 91.86
N VAL A 38 -56.11 16.95 90.91
CA VAL A 38 -55.92 16.73 89.47
C VAL A 38 -54.93 17.76 88.99
N ALA A 39 -53.98 17.35 88.14
CA ALA A 39 -53.04 18.29 87.54
C ALA A 39 -53.79 19.42 86.80
N ASP A 40 -53.22 20.63 86.83
CA ASP A 40 -53.83 21.82 86.25
C ASP A 40 -54.13 21.69 84.73
N ALA A 41 -53.42 20.80 84.03
CA ALA A 41 -53.65 20.50 82.61
C ALA A 41 -53.14 19.11 82.21
N ASP A 42 -53.79 18.55 81.20
CA ASP A 42 -53.27 17.38 80.46
C ASP A 42 -52.15 17.80 79.51
N ILE A 43 -51.19 16.90 79.29
CA ILE A 43 -50.14 17.06 78.28
C ILE A 43 -50.42 16.09 77.14
N THR A 44 -50.53 16.58 75.91
CA THR A 44 -50.58 15.73 74.72
C THR A 44 -49.22 15.69 74.07
N VAL A 45 -48.70 14.48 73.83
CA VAL A 45 -47.51 14.21 73.03
C VAL A 45 -47.95 13.44 71.80
N THR A 46 -47.56 13.87 70.60
CA THR A 46 -47.79 13.08 69.39
C THR A 46 -46.63 12.13 69.19
N VAL A 47 -46.95 10.85 69.02
CA VAL A 47 -46.01 9.82 68.60
C VAL A 47 -46.06 9.75 67.09
N ASP A 48 -44.90 9.86 66.47
CA ASP A 48 -44.69 9.65 65.04
C ASP A 48 -43.39 8.87 64.89
N THR A 49 -43.49 7.63 64.42
CA THR A 49 -42.32 6.76 64.18
C THR A 49 -42.27 6.18 62.77
N LEU A 50 -43.17 6.62 61.89
CA LEU A 50 -43.26 6.11 60.51
C LEU A 50 -42.70 7.17 59.55
N PRO A 51 -41.71 6.82 58.71
CA PRO A 51 -41.23 7.72 57.67
C PRO A 51 -42.35 8.15 56.71
N ALA A 52 -42.34 9.43 56.34
CA ALA A 52 -43.05 9.92 55.16
C ALA A 52 -42.40 9.37 53.86
N ASP A 53 -43.18 9.24 52.79
CA ASP A 53 -42.71 8.77 51.48
C ASP A 53 -42.13 9.96 50.69
N LEU A 54 -40.86 10.28 50.98
CA LEU A 54 -40.15 11.46 50.49
C LEU A 54 -39.35 11.16 49.23
N ILE A 55 -38.77 9.97 49.11
CA ILE A 55 -37.92 9.57 47.98
C ILE A 55 -38.21 8.14 47.54
N GLY A 56 -37.88 7.83 46.28
CA GLY A 56 -38.05 6.51 45.69
C GLY A 56 -36.82 6.03 44.93
N ALA A 57 -37.04 5.26 43.87
CA ALA A 57 -35.98 4.67 43.04
C ALA A 57 -34.92 5.68 42.56
N ILE A 58 -33.70 5.16 42.41
CA ILE A 58 -32.55 5.86 41.83
C ILE A 58 -32.38 5.40 40.37
N THR A 59 -32.11 6.31 39.45
CA THR A 59 -31.81 6.00 38.04
C THR A 59 -30.56 6.72 37.55
N ILE A 60 -29.79 6.08 36.67
CA ILE A 60 -28.60 6.65 36.03
C ILE A 60 -28.94 6.88 34.55
N PRO A 61 -29.27 8.10 34.11
CA PRO A 61 -29.70 8.37 32.74
C PRO A 61 -28.56 8.28 31.71
N GLU A 62 -27.30 8.38 32.15
CA GLU A 62 -26.12 8.21 31.29
C GLU A 62 -25.86 6.74 30.90
N ASP A 63 -26.38 5.76 31.66
CA ASP A 63 -26.37 4.34 31.27
C ASP A 63 -27.44 4.12 30.19
N LEU A 64 -27.07 4.45 28.95
CA LEU A 64 -27.99 4.48 27.82
C LEU A 64 -28.44 3.09 27.39
N ASN A 65 -27.57 2.10 27.59
CA ASN A 65 -27.79 0.74 27.14
C ASN A 65 -28.41 -0.15 28.25
N GLY A 66 -28.35 0.29 29.52
CA GLY A 66 -28.97 -0.35 30.68
C GLY A 66 -28.23 -1.57 31.20
N ASP A 67 -26.93 -1.70 30.91
CA ASP A 67 -26.09 -2.81 31.38
C ASP A 67 -25.46 -2.56 32.76
N GLY A 68 -25.66 -1.37 33.32
CA GLY A 68 -25.10 -0.98 34.61
C GLY A 68 -23.61 -0.66 34.55
N ILE A 69 -23.06 -0.43 33.37
CA ILE A 69 -21.69 0.03 33.12
C ILE A 69 -21.77 1.42 32.48
N LEU A 70 -20.85 2.30 32.85
CA LEU A 70 -20.63 3.56 32.15
C LEU A 70 -19.31 3.46 31.43
N ASN A 71 -19.39 3.35 30.11
CA ASN A 71 -18.21 3.42 29.25
C ASN A 71 -17.73 4.87 29.05
N ALA A 72 -16.62 5.04 28.32
CA ALA A 72 -16.05 6.36 28.08
C ALA A 72 -17.04 7.33 27.40
N ASP A 73 -17.85 6.85 26.47
CA ASP A 73 -18.82 7.67 25.73
C ASP A 73 -20.02 8.05 26.61
N GLU A 74 -20.52 7.12 27.42
CA GLU A 74 -21.64 7.31 28.35
C GLU A 74 -21.27 8.25 29.49
N LEU A 75 -20.06 8.12 30.07
CA LEU A 75 -19.56 9.02 31.11
C LEU A 75 -19.24 10.41 30.55
N GLY A 76 -18.75 10.49 29.31
CA GLY A 76 -18.27 11.73 28.72
C GLY A 76 -16.98 12.26 29.39
N THR A 77 -16.78 13.57 29.32
CA THR A 77 -15.47 14.20 29.64
C THR A 77 -15.46 15.09 30.88
N ASP A 78 -16.59 15.27 31.56
CA ASP A 78 -16.69 16.18 32.71
C ASP A 78 -16.33 15.51 34.06
N GLY A 79 -16.12 14.19 34.06
CA GLY A 79 -15.70 13.41 35.22
C GLY A 79 -16.81 13.17 36.25
N THR A 80 -18.07 13.33 35.86
CA THR A 80 -19.24 13.09 36.71
C THR A 80 -20.33 12.34 35.95
N PHE A 81 -21.20 11.63 36.65
CA PHE A 81 -22.47 11.14 36.09
C PHE A 81 -23.64 11.58 36.97
N ASN A 82 -24.86 11.53 36.43
CA ASN A 82 -26.04 11.95 37.18
C ASN A 82 -26.69 10.75 37.87
N ALA A 83 -26.99 10.89 39.16
CA ALA A 83 -27.93 10.03 39.86
C ALA A 83 -29.23 10.79 40.05
N GLN A 84 -30.31 10.32 39.44
CA GLN A 84 -31.65 10.88 39.63
C GLN A 84 -32.36 10.10 40.73
N VAL A 85 -32.74 10.77 41.81
CA VAL A 85 -33.51 10.17 42.91
C VAL A 85 -34.96 10.61 42.77
N ALA A 86 -35.87 9.67 42.53
CA ALA A 86 -37.29 9.95 42.41
C ALA A 86 -37.83 10.58 43.70
N LEU A 87 -38.73 11.55 43.56
CA LEU A 87 -39.41 12.17 44.69
C LEU A 87 -40.73 11.46 44.97
N GLY A 88 -40.91 11.07 46.23
CA GLY A 88 -42.13 10.48 46.74
C GLY A 88 -43.26 11.52 46.84
N PRO A 89 -44.52 11.06 47.01
CA PRO A 89 -45.70 11.92 47.06
C PRO A 89 -45.72 12.90 48.25
N ASP A 90 -44.98 12.62 49.33
CA ASP A 90 -44.88 13.49 50.50
C ASP A 90 -43.73 14.49 50.41
N ALA A 91 -42.91 14.42 49.35
CA ALA A 91 -41.83 15.38 49.10
C ALA A 91 -42.38 16.80 48.88
N ILE A 92 -41.74 17.78 49.52
CA ILE A 92 -42.07 19.20 49.40
C ILE A 92 -40.84 20.06 49.12
N ASP A 93 -41.06 21.30 48.68
CA ASP A 93 -39.99 22.30 48.50
C ASP A 93 -39.26 22.52 49.82
N GLY A 94 -37.93 22.41 49.81
CA GLY A 94 -37.10 22.46 51.00
C GLY A 94 -36.79 21.10 51.65
N THR A 95 -37.37 19.99 51.19
CA THR A 95 -36.97 18.63 51.62
C THR A 95 -35.48 18.45 51.34
N VAL A 96 -34.72 17.87 52.26
CA VAL A 96 -33.29 17.62 52.08
C VAL A 96 -33.07 16.13 51.83
N VAL A 97 -32.50 15.82 50.67
CA VAL A 97 -32.10 14.46 50.28
C VAL A 97 -30.58 14.38 50.39
N ASN A 98 -30.08 13.43 51.17
CA ASN A 98 -28.67 13.09 51.22
C ASN A 98 -28.38 12.03 50.16
N VAL A 99 -27.48 12.31 49.21
CA VAL A 99 -26.99 11.33 48.24
C VAL A 99 -25.49 11.15 48.48
N ASN A 100 -25.09 9.94 48.88
CA ASN A 100 -23.69 9.59 49.19
C ASN A 100 -22.98 10.61 50.11
N GLY A 101 -23.67 11.12 51.13
CA GLY A 101 -23.12 12.09 52.08
C GLY A 101 -23.24 13.56 51.67
N THR A 102 -23.75 13.87 50.47
CA THR A 102 -23.99 15.25 50.01
C THR A 102 -25.47 15.59 50.08
N ASN A 103 -25.80 16.74 50.67
CA ASN A 103 -27.18 17.20 50.80
C ASN A 103 -27.63 18.01 49.58
N TYR A 104 -28.79 17.64 49.04
CA TYR A 104 -29.50 18.31 47.96
C TYR A 104 -30.86 18.78 48.50
N THR A 105 -31.14 20.07 48.38
CA THR A 105 -32.45 20.63 48.77
C THR A 105 -33.39 20.57 47.57
N VAL A 106 -34.49 19.84 47.72
CA VAL A 106 -35.58 19.74 46.74
C VAL A 106 -36.12 21.13 46.45
N THR A 107 -36.19 21.47 45.17
CA THR A 107 -36.77 22.72 44.67
C THR A 107 -38.13 22.47 44.02
N ALA A 108 -38.86 23.55 43.73
CA ALA A 108 -40.08 23.48 42.92
C ALA A 108 -39.86 22.89 41.51
N ALA A 109 -38.65 22.99 40.93
CA ALA A 109 -38.35 22.41 39.63
C ALA A 109 -38.16 20.88 39.73
N ASP A 110 -37.50 20.40 40.78
CA ASP A 110 -37.31 18.97 41.04
C ASP A 110 -38.67 18.28 41.25
N LEU A 111 -39.58 18.90 42.00
CA LEU A 111 -40.96 18.41 42.17
C LEU A 111 -41.73 18.34 40.84
N ALA A 112 -41.50 19.29 39.93
CA ALA A 112 -42.15 19.28 38.62
C ALA A 112 -41.57 18.18 37.71
N ASN A 113 -40.28 17.88 37.84
CA ASN A 113 -39.61 16.78 37.13
C ASN A 113 -39.89 15.41 37.76
N GLY A 114 -40.22 15.38 39.05
CA GLY A 114 -40.44 14.16 39.84
C GLY A 114 -39.16 13.54 40.42
N PHE A 115 -38.02 14.22 40.35
CA PHE A 115 -36.74 13.73 40.87
C PHE A 115 -35.80 14.90 41.17
N ILE A 116 -34.85 14.68 42.08
CA ILE A 116 -33.63 15.51 42.17
C ILE A 116 -32.52 14.88 41.31
N THR A 117 -31.58 15.71 40.85
CA THR A 117 -30.37 15.24 40.18
C THR A 117 -29.15 15.50 41.05
N ALA A 118 -28.43 14.44 41.41
CA ALA A 118 -27.14 14.49 42.09
C ALA A 118 -26.01 14.19 41.11
N ALA A 119 -25.08 15.12 40.92
CA ALA A 119 -23.85 14.88 40.17
C ALA A 119 -22.87 14.08 41.03
N ILE A 120 -22.55 12.86 40.62
CA ILE A 120 -21.65 11.94 41.31
C ILE A 120 -20.26 12.03 40.69
N PRO A 121 -19.22 12.42 41.44
CA PRO A 121 -17.86 12.46 40.91
C PRO A 121 -17.29 11.06 40.70
N VAL A 122 -16.70 10.85 39.54
CA VAL A 122 -15.95 9.64 39.23
C VAL A 122 -14.50 9.85 39.68
N THR A 123 -14.02 8.95 40.54
CA THR A 123 -12.66 9.01 41.11
C THR A 123 -11.72 7.93 40.57
N GLY A 124 -12.25 7.02 39.75
CA GLY A 124 -11.54 5.94 39.07
C GLY A 124 -12.52 4.88 38.55
N GLU A 125 -11.95 3.83 37.94
CA GLU A 125 -12.70 2.68 37.46
C GLU A 125 -13.29 1.84 38.59
N GLY A 126 -14.32 1.07 38.26
CA GLY A 126 -14.96 0.10 39.14
C GLY A 126 -16.33 0.54 39.67
N PRO A 127 -16.90 -0.24 40.60
CA PRO A 127 -18.27 -0.04 41.07
C PRO A 127 -18.41 1.22 41.94
N VAL A 128 -19.45 2.00 41.65
CA VAL A 128 -19.92 3.14 42.43
C VAL A 128 -21.33 2.83 42.91
N THR A 129 -21.48 2.67 44.23
CA THR A 129 -22.80 2.49 44.86
C THR A 129 -23.38 3.85 45.25
N ILE A 130 -24.63 4.08 44.88
CA ILE A 130 -25.42 5.27 45.18
C ILE A 130 -26.45 4.90 46.23
N HIS A 131 -26.36 5.59 47.36
CA HIS A 131 -27.31 5.55 48.45
C HIS A 131 -27.98 6.93 48.57
N ALA A 132 -29.30 6.93 48.78
CA ALA A 132 -30.06 8.15 49.03
C ALA A 132 -31.01 7.99 50.22
N GLU A 133 -31.01 8.99 51.10
CA GLU A 133 -31.87 9.05 52.28
C GLU A 133 -32.42 10.47 52.48
N ALA A 134 -33.59 10.59 53.08
CA ALA A 134 -34.24 11.85 53.45
C ALA A 134 -34.83 11.74 54.85
N VAL A 135 -34.97 12.86 55.55
CA VAL A 135 -35.54 12.90 56.91
C VAL A 135 -36.76 13.81 56.92
N ASP A 136 -37.87 13.31 57.45
CA ASP A 136 -39.09 14.10 57.58
C ASP A 136 -39.01 15.14 58.72
N ALA A 137 -40.08 15.93 58.90
CA ALA A 137 -40.10 16.98 59.91
C ALA A 137 -40.08 16.45 61.36
N GLN A 138 -40.41 15.16 61.56
CA GLN A 138 -40.46 14.47 62.84
C GLN A 138 -39.15 13.75 63.16
N GLY A 139 -38.26 13.64 62.17
CA GLY A 139 -36.95 13.00 62.30
C GLY A 139 -36.93 11.53 61.87
N ASN A 140 -37.98 11.04 61.21
CA ASN A 140 -37.99 9.68 60.67
C ASN A 140 -37.20 9.63 59.35
N LEU A 141 -36.44 8.55 59.17
CA LEU A 141 -35.58 8.33 58.00
C LEU A 141 -36.34 7.59 56.91
N ASP A 142 -36.45 8.21 55.75
CA ASP A 142 -36.88 7.58 54.51
C ASP A 142 -35.66 7.26 53.63
N VAL A 143 -35.65 6.10 53.00
CA VAL A 143 -34.52 5.59 52.20
C VAL A 143 -35.05 5.19 50.84
N ALA A 144 -34.30 5.50 49.79
CA ALA A 144 -34.64 5.07 48.44
C ALA A 144 -34.95 3.56 48.36
N ASP A 145 -35.81 3.17 47.40
CA ASP A 145 -36.30 1.79 47.24
C ASP A 145 -35.19 0.74 47.27
N ALA A 146 -34.03 1.07 46.69
CA ALA A 146 -32.79 0.31 46.78
C ALA A 146 -31.59 1.20 46.46
N ASP A 147 -30.42 0.81 46.97
CA ASP A 147 -29.15 1.32 46.48
C ASP A 147 -28.92 0.85 45.03
N VAL A 148 -28.39 1.75 44.19
CA VAL A 148 -28.01 1.43 42.81
C VAL A 148 -26.50 1.36 42.71
N THR A 149 -25.97 0.34 42.05
CA THR A 149 -24.53 0.28 41.74
C THR A 149 -24.36 0.34 40.23
N VAL A 150 -23.51 1.25 39.79
CA VAL A 150 -23.04 1.35 38.40
C VAL A 150 -21.53 1.10 38.39
N THR A 151 -21.02 0.45 37.35
CA THR A 151 -19.57 0.24 37.20
C THR A 151 -19.03 1.26 36.22
N VAL A 152 -18.06 2.07 36.64
CA VAL A 152 -17.32 2.89 35.69
C VAL A 152 -16.27 2.00 35.03
N ASP A 153 -16.30 1.93 33.70
CA ASP A 153 -15.28 1.23 32.91
C ASP A 153 -15.00 2.01 31.63
N THR A 154 -14.10 2.99 31.71
CA THR A 154 -13.78 3.89 30.60
C THR A 154 -12.52 3.52 29.84
N LEU A 155 -11.88 2.40 30.19
CA LEU A 155 -10.63 1.97 29.58
C LEU A 155 -10.91 0.89 28.54
N PRO A 156 -10.47 1.08 27.28
CA PRO A 156 -10.54 0.02 26.29
C PRO A 156 -9.75 -1.21 26.73
N ALA A 157 -10.32 -2.40 26.48
CA ALA A 157 -9.54 -3.64 26.44
C ALA A 157 -8.50 -3.60 25.31
N ASP A 158 -7.37 -4.31 25.47
CA ASP A 158 -6.31 -4.39 24.45
C ASP A 158 -6.69 -5.48 23.42
N LEU A 159 -7.50 -5.08 22.44
CA LEU A 159 -8.10 -5.95 21.43
C LEU A 159 -7.27 -6.00 20.14
N ILE A 160 -6.69 -4.89 19.73
CA ILE A 160 -5.91 -4.77 18.50
C ILE A 160 -4.63 -3.97 18.71
N GLY A 161 -3.65 -4.19 17.84
CA GLY A 161 -2.37 -3.48 17.87
C GLY A 161 -1.93 -3.01 16.50
N ALA A 162 -0.61 -2.99 16.27
CA ALA A 162 0.00 -2.53 15.04
C ALA A 162 -0.60 -3.14 13.74
N ILE A 163 -0.62 -2.30 12.71
CA ILE A 163 -0.97 -2.67 11.33
C ILE A 163 0.32 -2.94 10.54
N THR A 164 0.34 -4.00 9.74
CA THR A 164 1.45 -4.33 8.84
C THR A 164 0.96 -4.66 7.43
N ILE A 165 1.76 -4.32 6.41
CA ILE A 165 1.49 -4.63 5.00
C ILE A 165 2.51 -5.67 4.55
N PRO A 166 2.16 -6.98 4.47
CA PRO A 166 3.12 -8.03 4.16
C PRO A 166 3.59 -8.02 2.70
N GLU A 167 2.83 -7.41 1.80
CA GLU A 167 3.21 -7.23 0.40
C GLU A 167 4.31 -6.16 0.20
N ASP A 168 4.51 -5.24 1.15
CA ASP A 168 5.66 -4.32 1.15
C ASP A 168 6.92 -5.10 1.60
N LEU A 169 7.54 -5.80 0.65
CA LEU A 169 8.62 -6.74 0.92
C LEU A 169 9.91 -6.05 1.35
N ASN A 170 10.11 -4.82 0.89
CA ASN A 170 11.33 -4.07 1.10
C ASN A 170 11.21 -3.08 2.28
N GLY A 171 9.99 -2.80 2.76
CA GLY A 171 9.68 -1.98 3.93
C GLY A 171 9.81 -0.48 3.70
N ASP A 172 9.70 -0.01 2.45
CA ASP A 172 9.80 1.41 2.09
C ASP A 172 8.45 2.16 2.13
N GLY A 173 7.35 1.43 2.39
CA GLY A 173 6.00 1.98 2.42
C GLY A 173 5.42 2.27 1.05
N ILE A 174 5.97 1.71 -0.02
CA ILE A 174 5.50 1.77 -1.39
C ILE A 174 5.15 0.34 -1.84
N LEU A 175 4.07 0.20 -2.62
CA LEU A 175 3.76 -1.04 -3.33
C LEU A 175 3.98 -0.80 -4.81
N ASN A 176 5.03 -1.40 -5.35
CA ASN A 176 5.26 -1.43 -6.80
C ASN A 176 4.36 -2.46 -7.51
N ALA A 177 4.45 -2.51 -8.83
CA ALA A 177 3.65 -3.43 -9.65
C ALA A 177 3.82 -4.91 -9.26
N ASP A 178 5.05 -5.32 -8.91
CA ASP A 178 5.36 -6.71 -8.53
C ASP A 178 4.84 -7.04 -7.12
N GLU A 179 5.00 -6.11 -6.16
CA GLU A 179 4.53 -6.23 -4.78
C GLU A 179 3.01 -6.24 -4.68
N LEU A 180 2.32 -5.37 -5.42
CA LEU A 180 0.86 -5.37 -5.49
C LEU A 180 0.32 -6.59 -6.24
N GLY A 181 1.04 -7.06 -7.27
CA GLY A 181 0.58 -8.11 -8.16
C GLY A 181 -0.62 -7.68 -9.01
N THR A 182 -1.44 -8.64 -9.44
CA THR A 182 -2.45 -8.43 -10.50
C THR A 182 -3.90 -8.48 -10.04
N ASP A 183 -4.17 -8.76 -8.76
CA ASP A 183 -5.54 -8.95 -8.26
C ASP A 183 -6.23 -7.62 -7.84
N GLY A 184 -5.48 -6.52 -7.81
CA GLY A 184 -5.99 -5.17 -7.50
C GLY A 184 -6.27 -4.95 -6.03
N THR A 185 -5.70 -5.77 -5.15
CA THR A 185 -5.83 -5.65 -3.70
C THR A 185 -4.48 -5.88 -3.01
N PHE A 186 -4.29 -5.32 -1.81
CA PHE A 186 -3.19 -5.71 -0.91
C PHE A 186 -3.75 -6.09 0.45
N ASN A 187 -2.96 -6.78 1.27
CA ASN A 187 -3.40 -7.17 2.60
C ASN A 187 -2.94 -6.16 3.65
N ALA A 188 -3.84 -5.80 4.55
CA ALA A 188 -3.50 -5.16 5.82
C ALA A 188 -3.70 -6.18 6.93
N GLN A 189 -2.63 -6.51 7.64
CA GLN A 189 -2.69 -7.35 8.83
C GLN A 189 -2.79 -6.48 10.06
N VAL A 190 -3.85 -6.65 10.85
CA VAL A 190 -4.03 -5.94 12.13
C VAL A 190 -3.72 -6.93 13.25
N ALA A 191 -2.68 -6.65 14.03
CA ALA A 191 -2.30 -7.48 15.15
C ALA A 191 -3.44 -7.58 16.17
N LEU A 192 -3.62 -8.75 16.77
CA LEU A 192 -4.59 -8.96 17.83
C LEU A 192 -3.92 -8.80 19.20
N GLY A 193 -4.53 -7.97 20.03
CA GLY A 193 -4.14 -7.78 21.42
C GLY A 193 -4.46 -9.01 22.29
N PRO A 194 -3.94 -9.06 23.53
CA PRO A 194 -4.12 -10.17 24.46
C PRO A 194 -5.57 -10.36 24.92
N ASP A 195 -6.42 -9.33 24.84
CA ASP A 195 -7.82 -9.40 25.25
C ASP A 195 -8.76 -9.76 24.06
N ALA A 196 -8.22 -9.89 22.85
CA ALA A 196 -8.96 -10.34 21.68
C ALA A 196 -9.48 -11.77 21.86
N ILE A 197 -10.73 -12.01 21.45
CA ILE A 197 -11.39 -13.32 21.53
C ILE A 197 -12.10 -13.66 20.21
N ASP A 198 -12.50 -14.93 20.08
CA ASP A 198 -13.30 -15.38 18.94
C ASP A 198 -14.63 -14.62 18.92
N GLY A 199 -14.93 -13.99 17.79
CA GLY A 199 -16.09 -13.11 17.64
C GLY A 199 -15.84 -11.61 17.88
N THR A 200 -14.66 -11.20 18.35
CA THR A 200 -14.27 -9.76 18.37
C THR A 200 -14.43 -9.18 16.96
N VAL A 201 -15.00 -7.98 16.84
CA VAL A 201 -15.21 -7.32 15.55
C VAL A 201 -14.20 -6.20 15.40
N VAL A 202 -13.37 -6.28 14.36
CA VAL A 202 -12.39 -5.26 13.98
C VAL A 202 -12.90 -4.54 12.74
N ASN A 203 -13.09 -3.23 12.82
CA ASN A 203 -13.36 -2.39 11.66
C ASN A 203 -12.04 -1.96 11.03
N VAL A 204 -11.84 -2.25 9.75
CA VAL A 204 -10.69 -1.75 8.97
C VAL A 204 -11.23 -0.90 7.83
N ASN A 205 -10.94 0.40 7.84
CA ASN A 205 -11.42 1.38 6.87
C ASN A 205 -12.93 1.29 6.56
N GLY A 206 -13.76 1.10 7.59
CA GLY A 206 -15.21 1.00 7.46
C GLY A 206 -15.75 -0.40 7.14
N THR A 207 -14.90 -1.41 6.98
CA THR A 207 -15.30 -2.81 6.77
C THR A 207 -15.09 -3.64 8.03
N ASN A 208 -16.12 -4.35 8.49
CA ASN A 208 -16.04 -5.20 9.67
C ASN A 208 -15.47 -6.59 9.35
N TYR A 209 -14.49 -7.01 10.13
CA TYR A 209 -13.88 -8.33 10.13
C TYR A 209 -14.12 -8.98 11.50
N THR A 210 -14.70 -10.17 11.51
CA THR A 210 -14.90 -10.94 12.74
C THR A 210 -13.71 -11.84 12.99
N VAL A 211 -13.02 -11.63 14.11
CA VAL A 211 -11.90 -12.45 14.58
C VAL A 211 -12.36 -13.90 14.70
N THR A 212 -11.59 -14.81 14.10
CA THR A 212 -11.79 -16.24 14.19
C THR A 212 -10.72 -16.90 15.06
N ALA A 213 -10.96 -18.16 15.45
CA ALA A 213 -9.93 -18.98 16.11
C ALA A 213 -8.62 -19.13 15.29
N ALA A 214 -8.67 -19.01 13.96
CA ALA A 214 -7.47 -19.05 13.12
C ALA A 214 -6.67 -17.74 13.20
N ASP A 215 -7.37 -16.61 13.21
CA ASP A 215 -6.75 -15.29 13.36
C ASP A 215 -6.04 -15.16 14.71
N LEU A 216 -6.67 -15.64 15.79
CA LEU A 216 -6.05 -15.71 17.12
C LEU A 216 -4.79 -16.59 17.14
N ALA A 217 -4.79 -17.70 16.41
CA ALA A 217 -3.62 -18.57 16.31
C ALA A 217 -2.47 -17.92 15.52
N ASN A 218 -2.80 -17.09 14.52
CA ASN A 218 -1.83 -16.31 13.75
C ASN A 218 -1.37 -15.04 14.49
N GLY A 219 -2.21 -14.51 15.39
CA GLY A 219 -1.99 -13.27 16.13
C GLY A 219 -2.43 -12.01 15.37
N PHE A 220 -3.18 -12.14 14.28
CA PHE A 220 -3.67 -11.01 13.48
C PHE A 220 -4.89 -11.42 12.64
N ILE A 221 -5.75 -10.44 12.31
CA ILE A 221 -6.71 -10.56 11.20
C ILE A 221 -6.07 -10.06 9.91
N THR A 222 -6.55 -10.54 8.76
CA THR A 222 -6.14 -10.03 7.44
C THR A 222 -7.32 -9.35 6.76
N ALA A 223 -7.17 -8.06 6.46
CA ALA A 223 -8.11 -7.27 5.69
C ALA A 223 -7.60 -7.08 4.26
N ALA A 224 -8.41 -7.40 3.25
CA ALA A 224 -8.09 -7.14 1.86
C ALA A 224 -8.50 -5.70 1.51
N ILE A 225 -7.51 -4.88 1.15
CA ILE A 225 -7.71 -3.47 0.84
C ILE A 225 -7.74 -3.30 -0.69
N PRO A 226 -8.86 -2.82 -1.27
CA PRO A 226 -8.94 -2.59 -2.70
C PRO A 226 -8.11 -1.38 -3.12
N VAL A 227 -7.35 -1.54 -4.19
CA VAL A 227 -6.61 -0.45 -4.83
C VAL A 227 -7.49 0.19 -5.89
N THR A 228 -7.81 1.47 -5.69
CA THR A 228 -8.63 2.26 -6.66
C THR A 228 -7.80 3.09 -7.62
N GLY A 229 -6.48 3.15 -7.44
CA GLY A 229 -5.52 3.89 -8.25
C GLY A 229 -4.20 4.13 -7.52
N GLU A 230 -3.30 4.85 -8.18
CA GLU A 230 -2.00 5.26 -7.62
C GLU A 230 -2.15 6.26 -6.45
N GLY A 231 -1.12 6.31 -5.62
CA GLY A 231 -0.97 7.25 -4.53
C GLY A 231 -1.20 6.64 -3.13
N PRO A 232 -1.24 7.50 -2.09
CA PRO A 232 -1.29 7.04 -0.71
C PRO A 232 -2.65 6.44 -0.34
N VAL A 233 -2.61 5.32 0.37
CA VAL A 233 -3.73 4.64 1.01
C VAL A 233 -3.46 4.57 2.50
N THR A 234 -4.28 5.26 3.29
CA THR A 234 -4.21 5.20 4.76
C THR A 234 -5.12 4.09 5.28
N ILE A 235 -4.60 3.28 6.19
CA ILE A 235 -5.29 2.19 6.86
C ILE A 235 -5.49 2.58 8.32
N HIS A 236 -6.75 2.61 8.72
CA HIS A 236 -7.20 2.77 10.08
C HIS A 236 -7.91 1.49 10.53
N ALA A 237 -7.67 1.08 11.77
CA ALA A 237 -8.35 -0.05 12.37
C ALA A 237 -8.79 0.26 13.81
N GLU A 238 -10.00 -0.14 14.14
CA GLU A 238 -10.63 0.05 15.45
C GLU A 238 -11.45 -1.20 15.84
N ALA A 239 -11.59 -1.45 17.13
CA ALA A 239 -12.42 -2.49 17.71
C ALA A 239 -13.13 -1.96 18.94
N VAL A 240 -14.27 -2.54 19.30
CA VAL A 240 -15.03 -2.14 20.49
C VAL A 240 -15.12 -3.33 21.42
N ASP A 241 -14.83 -3.10 22.70
CA ASP A 241 -14.93 -4.14 23.72
C ASP A 241 -16.39 -4.44 24.11
N ALA A 242 -16.58 -5.34 25.08
CA ALA A 242 -17.92 -5.73 25.50
C ALA A 242 -18.67 -4.62 26.26
N GLN A 243 -17.95 -3.64 26.79
CA GLN A 243 -18.47 -2.48 27.54
C GLN A 243 -18.76 -1.29 26.62
N GLY A 244 -18.29 -1.33 25.38
CA GLY A 244 -18.48 -0.26 24.42
C GLY A 244 -17.29 0.71 24.32
N ASN A 245 -16.16 0.43 24.97
CA ASN A 245 -14.97 1.27 24.84
C ASN A 245 -14.26 0.96 23.51
N LEU A 246 -13.82 2.03 22.84
CA LEU A 246 -13.13 1.98 21.56
C LEU A 246 -11.63 1.73 21.75
N ASP A 247 -11.15 0.60 21.25
CA ASP A 247 -9.74 0.31 21.08
C ASP A 247 -9.31 0.62 19.63
N VAL A 248 -8.16 1.30 19.48
CA VAL A 248 -7.65 1.72 18.17
C VAL A 248 -6.25 1.15 17.97
N ALA A 249 -5.92 0.77 16.75
CA ALA A 249 -4.59 0.30 16.43
C ALA A 249 -3.51 1.31 16.85
N ASP A 250 -2.31 0.82 17.19
CA ASP A 250 -1.18 1.62 17.70
C ASP A 250 -0.91 2.91 16.90
N ALA A 251 -1.08 2.82 15.57
CA ALA A 251 -1.08 3.94 14.65
C ALA A 251 -1.78 3.58 13.34
N ASP A 252 -2.32 4.59 12.67
CA ASP A 252 -2.67 4.48 11.25
C ASP A 252 -1.40 4.27 10.41
N ILE A 253 -1.47 3.39 9.41
CA ILE A 253 -0.38 3.17 8.45
C ILE A 253 -0.78 3.77 7.11
N THR A 254 0.16 4.41 6.42
CA THR A 254 -0.03 4.84 5.04
C THR A 254 0.97 4.11 4.16
N VAL A 255 0.45 3.45 3.12
CA VAL A 255 1.24 2.83 2.06
C VAL A 255 0.95 3.58 0.76
N THR A 256 1.95 3.78 -0.09
CA THR A 256 1.76 4.43 -1.39
C THR A 256 1.71 3.36 -2.48
N VAL A 257 0.61 3.30 -3.21
CA VAL A 257 0.56 2.48 -4.43
C VAL A 257 1.27 3.26 -5.53
N ASP A 258 2.30 2.66 -6.13
CA ASP A 258 3.00 3.22 -7.28
C ASP A 258 3.38 2.10 -8.24
N THR A 259 2.46 1.71 -9.11
CA THR A 259 2.63 0.59 -10.04
C THR A 259 3.05 0.99 -11.45
N LEU A 260 3.26 2.28 -11.68
CA LEU A 260 3.61 2.80 -12.99
C LEU A 260 5.13 3.00 -13.09
N PRO A 261 5.80 2.39 -14.07
CA PRO A 261 7.20 2.66 -14.32
C PRO A 261 7.43 4.14 -14.64
N ALA A 262 8.50 4.71 -14.07
CA ALA A 262 9.08 5.94 -14.59
C ALA A 262 9.58 5.75 -16.04
N ASP A 263 9.56 6.81 -16.85
CA ASP A 263 10.05 6.78 -18.25
C ASP A 263 11.58 6.96 -18.25
N LEU A 264 12.29 5.86 -18.01
CA LEU A 264 13.74 5.79 -17.84
C LEU A 264 14.45 5.50 -19.15
N ILE A 265 13.89 4.66 -20.01
CA ILE A 265 14.50 4.24 -21.27
C ILE A 265 13.47 4.20 -22.39
N GLY A 266 13.96 4.32 -23.63
CA GLY A 266 13.12 4.28 -24.83
C GLY A 266 13.71 3.39 -25.92
N ALA A 267 13.47 3.76 -27.17
CA ALA A 267 13.92 3.01 -28.35
C ALA A 267 15.41 2.62 -28.35
N ILE A 268 15.67 1.45 -28.92
CA ILE A 268 17.01 0.90 -29.17
C ILE A 268 17.40 1.23 -30.63
N THR A 269 18.63 1.67 -30.86
CA THR A 269 19.19 1.91 -32.21
C THR A 269 20.56 1.27 -32.37
N ILE A 270 20.86 0.81 -33.59
CA ILE A 270 22.17 0.26 -33.98
C ILE A 270 22.83 1.24 -34.96
N PRO A 271 23.75 2.12 -34.51
CA PRO A 271 24.32 3.16 -35.35
C PRO A 271 25.25 2.63 -36.45
N GLU A 272 25.77 1.41 -36.29
CA GLU A 272 26.58 0.75 -37.31
C GLU A 272 25.75 0.23 -38.51
N ASP A 273 24.44 0.04 -38.36
CA ASP A 273 23.53 -0.23 -39.50
C ASP A 273 23.27 1.09 -40.26
N LEU A 274 24.23 1.44 -41.13
CA LEU A 274 24.25 2.74 -41.80
C LEU A 274 23.14 2.88 -42.84
N ASN A 275 22.67 1.76 -43.37
CA ASN A 275 21.71 1.72 -44.45
C ASN A 275 20.27 1.45 -43.96
N GLY A 276 20.11 0.97 -42.73
CA GLY A 276 18.85 0.77 -42.03
C GLY A 276 18.08 -0.48 -42.48
N ASP A 277 18.76 -1.48 -43.04
CA ASP A 277 18.14 -2.73 -43.49
C ASP A 277 18.09 -3.82 -42.40
N GLY A 278 18.65 -3.55 -41.22
CA GLY A 278 18.71 -4.48 -40.11
C GLY A 278 19.75 -5.60 -40.30
N ILE A 279 20.69 -5.44 -41.23
CA ILE A 279 21.81 -6.34 -41.47
C ILE A 279 23.11 -5.58 -41.15
N LEU A 280 24.06 -6.24 -40.52
CA LEU A 280 25.43 -5.73 -40.36
C LEU A 280 26.33 -6.55 -41.28
N ASN A 281 26.76 -5.93 -42.37
CA ASN A 281 27.76 -6.52 -43.25
C ASN A 281 29.18 -6.37 -42.69
N ALA A 282 30.18 -6.93 -43.39
CA ALA A 282 31.57 -6.89 -42.97
C ALA A 282 32.12 -5.47 -42.76
N ASP A 283 31.70 -4.52 -43.60
CA ASP A 283 32.15 -3.13 -43.53
C ASP A 283 31.47 -2.38 -42.38
N GLU A 284 30.16 -2.60 -42.16
CA GLU A 284 29.37 -2.00 -41.08
C GLU A 284 29.79 -2.50 -39.70
N LEU A 285 30.02 -3.81 -39.56
CA LEU A 285 30.53 -4.38 -38.30
C LEU A 285 31.99 -3.96 -38.03
N GLY A 286 32.78 -3.79 -39.09
CA GLY A 286 34.21 -3.51 -38.99
C GLY A 286 35.00 -4.71 -38.43
N THR A 287 36.06 -4.42 -37.67
CA THR A 287 37.09 -5.44 -37.33
C THR A 287 37.28 -5.69 -35.83
N ASP A 288 36.55 -4.98 -34.96
CA ASP A 288 36.71 -5.13 -33.51
C ASP A 288 35.83 -6.25 -32.91
N GLY A 289 34.93 -6.84 -33.71
CA GLY A 289 34.08 -7.97 -33.34
C GLY A 289 32.92 -7.58 -32.43
N THR A 290 32.55 -6.30 -32.38
CA THR A 290 31.43 -5.78 -31.61
C THR A 290 30.62 -4.79 -32.45
N PHE A 291 29.34 -4.59 -32.12
CA PHE A 291 28.56 -3.45 -32.59
C PHE A 291 27.96 -2.71 -31.40
N ASN A 292 27.53 -1.47 -31.58
CA ASN A 292 26.93 -0.70 -30.50
C ASN A 292 25.40 -0.86 -30.52
N ALA A 293 24.82 -1.10 -29.36
CA ALA A 293 23.40 -0.88 -29.11
C ALA A 293 23.26 0.40 -28.29
N GLN A 294 22.58 1.40 -28.83
CA GLN A 294 22.26 2.63 -28.12
C GLN A 294 20.81 2.55 -27.64
N VAL A 295 20.61 2.65 -26.34
CA VAL A 295 19.28 2.71 -25.72
C VAL A 295 19.00 4.16 -25.36
N ALA A 296 17.94 4.74 -25.95
CA ALA A 296 17.53 6.10 -25.64
C ALA A 296 17.20 6.23 -24.15
N LEU A 297 17.57 7.36 -23.55
CA LEU A 297 17.22 7.67 -22.17
C LEU A 297 15.94 8.50 -22.13
N GLY A 298 14.98 8.04 -21.34
CA GLY A 298 13.74 8.75 -21.08
C GLY A 298 13.94 10.00 -20.22
N PRO A 299 12.92 10.86 -20.10
CA PRO A 299 12.97 12.10 -19.35
C PRO A 299 13.19 11.92 -17.84
N ASP A 300 12.86 10.75 -17.28
CA ASP A 300 13.02 10.45 -15.85
C ASP A 300 14.37 9.79 -15.54
N ALA A 301 15.18 9.48 -16.56
CA ALA A 301 16.53 8.97 -16.37
C ALA A 301 17.43 9.98 -15.64
N ILE A 302 18.23 9.49 -14.70
CA ILE A 302 19.18 10.28 -13.93
C ILE A 302 20.56 9.63 -13.89
N ASP A 303 21.57 10.39 -13.44
CA ASP A 303 22.93 9.87 -13.25
C ASP A 303 22.89 8.77 -12.19
N GLY A 304 23.38 7.59 -12.54
CA GLY A 304 23.28 6.39 -11.72
C GLY A 304 22.11 5.45 -12.04
N THR A 305 21.16 5.81 -12.92
CA THR A 305 20.15 4.86 -13.42
C THR A 305 20.84 3.62 -14.00
N VAL A 306 20.36 2.43 -13.66
CA VAL A 306 20.92 1.17 -14.15
C VAL A 306 20.03 0.62 -15.25
N VAL A 307 20.62 0.42 -16.44
CA VAL A 307 19.97 -0.18 -17.60
C VAL A 307 20.58 -1.56 -17.82
N ASN A 308 19.76 -2.60 -17.77
CA ASN A 308 20.15 -3.95 -18.17
C ASN A 308 19.97 -4.10 -19.68
N ILE A 309 21.03 -4.45 -20.40
CA ILE A 309 21.00 -4.70 -21.84
C ILE A 309 21.49 -6.14 -22.05
N ASN A 310 20.59 -7.02 -22.51
CA ASN A 310 20.84 -8.45 -22.70
C ASN A 310 21.49 -9.15 -21.48
N GLY A 311 21.06 -8.81 -20.26
CA GLY A 311 21.55 -9.40 -19.02
C GLY A 311 22.80 -8.72 -18.44
N VAL A 312 23.33 -7.67 -19.06
CA VAL A 312 24.48 -6.90 -18.57
C VAL A 312 24.02 -5.52 -18.09
N ASN A 313 24.38 -5.15 -16.87
CA ASN A 313 24.04 -3.85 -16.30
C ASN A 313 25.02 -2.76 -16.74
N TYR A 314 24.48 -1.68 -17.28
CA TYR A 314 25.17 -0.44 -17.62
C TYR A 314 24.62 0.69 -16.73
N THR A 315 25.50 1.49 -16.16
CA THR A 315 25.10 2.62 -15.31
C THR A 315 25.16 3.91 -16.12
N VAL A 316 24.03 4.59 -16.23
CA VAL A 316 23.89 5.89 -16.88
C VAL A 316 24.82 6.90 -16.22
N THR A 317 25.58 7.60 -17.03
CA THR A 317 26.44 8.71 -16.61
C THR A 317 25.88 10.06 -17.05
N ALA A 318 26.39 11.15 -16.47
CA ALA A 318 26.11 12.50 -16.95
C ALA A 318 26.43 12.72 -18.45
N ALA A 319 27.36 11.97 -19.04
CA ALA A 319 27.67 12.06 -20.47
C ALA A 319 26.58 11.38 -21.31
N ASP A 320 26.07 10.24 -20.87
CA ASP A 320 24.97 9.52 -21.54
C ASP A 320 23.70 10.36 -21.55
N LEU A 321 23.37 11.01 -20.43
CA LEU A 321 22.24 11.96 -20.34
C LEU A 321 22.40 13.14 -21.30
N ALA A 322 23.63 13.66 -21.46
CA ALA A 322 23.89 14.75 -22.40
C ALA A 322 23.76 14.31 -23.87
N ASN A 323 24.05 13.04 -24.15
CA ASN A 323 23.88 12.44 -25.47
C ASN A 323 22.43 12.00 -25.73
N GLY A 324 21.66 11.73 -24.68
CA GLY A 324 20.28 11.22 -24.74
C GLY A 324 20.18 9.70 -24.90
N PHE A 325 21.29 8.97 -24.77
CA PHE A 325 21.32 7.51 -24.85
C PHE A 325 22.49 6.94 -24.07
N ILE A 326 22.35 5.70 -23.61
CA ILE A 326 23.44 4.88 -23.09
C ILE A 326 23.86 3.86 -24.15
N THR A 327 25.16 3.60 -24.27
CA THR A 327 25.71 2.68 -25.28
C THR A 327 26.20 1.38 -24.64
N ALA A 328 25.77 0.25 -25.17
CA ALA A 328 26.31 -1.07 -24.91
C ALA A 328 27.09 -1.60 -26.11
N ALA A 329 28.31 -2.07 -25.89
CA ALA A 329 29.05 -2.82 -26.90
C ALA A 329 28.61 -4.30 -26.87
N ILE A 330 27.97 -4.74 -27.94
CA ILE A 330 27.43 -6.09 -28.09
C ILE A 330 28.46 -6.96 -28.82
N PRO A 331 28.97 -8.04 -28.19
CA PRO A 331 29.90 -8.94 -28.85
C PRO A 331 29.21 -9.78 -29.93
N VAL A 332 29.83 -9.86 -31.09
CA VAL A 332 29.41 -10.75 -32.17
C VAL A 332 30.06 -12.11 -31.97
N THR A 333 29.24 -13.13 -31.72
CA THR A 333 29.71 -14.51 -31.51
C THR A 333 29.62 -15.38 -32.77
N GLY A 334 29.04 -14.87 -33.86
CA GLY A 334 28.90 -15.54 -35.14
C GLY A 334 27.85 -14.86 -36.03
N GLU A 335 27.65 -15.41 -37.22
CA GLU A 335 26.63 -14.97 -38.17
C GLU A 335 25.20 -15.26 -37.67
N GLY A 336 24.24 -14.49 -38.18
CA GLY A 336 22.82 -14.65 -37.93
C GLY A 336 22.23 -13.58 -37.01
N PRO A 337 20.97 -13.76 -36.58
CA PRO A 337 20.22 -12.74 -35.84
C PRO A 337 20.72 -12.60 -34.40
N VAL A 338 20.82 -11.35 -33.95
CA VAL A 338 21.08 -10.93 -32.58
C VAL A 338 19.94 -10.03 -32.13
N THR A 339 19.19 -10.47 -31.11
CA THR A 339 18.12 -9.67 -30.50
C THR A 339 18.68 -8.90 -29.31
N ILE A 340 18.33 -7.62 -29.23
CA ILE A 340 18.67 -6.70 -28.14
C ILE A 340 17.40 -6.37 -27.38
N HIS A 341 17.44 -6.69 -26.08
CA HIS A 341 16.45 -6.34 -25.09
C HIS A 341 17.10 -5.40 -24.08
N ALA A 342 16.35 -4.37 -23.66
CA ALA A 342 16.78 -3.44 -22.63
C ALA A 342 15.65 -3.14 -21.63
N GLU A 343 16.00 -3.14 -20.36
CA GLU A 343 15.11 -2.86 -19.24
C GLU A 343 15.83 -2.02 -18.17
N ALA A 344 15.09 -1.22 -17.43
CA ALA A 344 15.56 -0.43 -16.29
C ALA A 344 14.54 -0.52 -15.17
N VAL A 345 14.97 -0.33 -13.92
CA VAL A 345 14.08 -0.33 -12.76
C VAL A 345 14.16 1.03 -12.09
N ASP A 346 13.01 1.61 -11.77
CA ASP A 346 12.94 2.89 -11.08
C ASP A 346 13.26 2.78 -9.58
N ALA A 347 13.17 3.89 -8.86
CA ALA A 347 13.50 3.91 -7.44
C ALA A 347 12.49 3.14 -6.57
N GLN A 348 11.28 2.93 -7.07
CA GLN A 348 10.17 2.22 -6.42
C GLN A 348 10.20 0.72 -6.75
N GLY A 349 10.96 0.31 -7.76
CA GLY A 349 11.05 -1.08 -8.18
C GLY A 349 10.20 -1.42 -9.39
N ASN A 350 9.55 -0.45 -10.04
CA ASN A 350 8.80 -0.72 -11.26
C ASN A 350 9.74 -0.88 -12.46
N LEU A 351 9.43 -1.88 -13.29
CA LEU A 351 10.19 -2.23 -14.48
C LEU A 351 9.78 -1.38 -15.67
N ASP A 352 10.70 -0.57 -16.17
CA ASP A 352 10.60 0.13 -17.45
C ASP A 352 11.33 -0.67 -18.54
N VAL A 353 10.69 -0.86 -19.69
CA VAL A 353 11.22 -1.67 -20.79
C VAL A 353 11.27 -0.81 -22.04
N ALA A 354 12.35 -0.93 -22.81
CA ALA A 354 12.50 -0.21 -24.07
C ALA A 354 11.28 -0.41 -24.98
N ASP A 355 10.97 0.62 -25.80
CA ASP A 355 9.78 0.66 -26.67
C ASP A 355 9.54 -0.62 -27.48
N ALA A 356 10.62 -1.27 -27.92
CA ALA A 356 10.62 -2.59 -28.53
C ALA A 356 12.01 -3.22 -28.47
N ASP A 357 12.05 -4.55 -28.44
CA ASP A 357 13.25 -5.32 -28.77
C ASP A 357 13.63 -5.09 -30.25
N ILE A 358 14.92 -4.94 -30.51
CA ILE A 358 15.47 -4.84 -31.88
C ILE A 358 16.22 -6.11 -32.22
N THR A 359 16.04 -6.61 -33.44
CA THR A 359 16.85 -7.70 -33.98
C THR A 359 17.64 -7.21 -35.18
N VAL A 360 18.96 -7.41 -35.13
CA VAL A 360 19.88 -7.15 -36.24
C VAL A 360 20.47 -8.48 -36.69
N THR A 361 20.71 -8.66 -37.99
CA THR A 361 21.34 -9.87 -38.53
C THR A 361 22.79 -9.57 -38.84
N VAL A 362 23.72 -10.28 -38.21
CA VAL A 362 25.13 -10.25 -38.61
C VAL A 362 25.28 -11.13 -39.85
N ASP A 363 25.77 -10.55 -40.94
CA ASP A 363 26.10 -11.28 -42.16
C ASP A 363 27.39 -10.71 -42.77
N THR A 364 28.54 -11.19 -42.31
CA THR A 364 29.86 -10.68 -42.75
C THR A 364 30.52 -11.50 -43.85
N LEU A 365 29.84 -12.54 -44.36
CA LEU A 365 30.39 -13.45 -45.34
C LEU A 365 29.89 -13.09 -46.74
N PRO A 366 30.79 -12.80 -47.69
CA PRO A 366 30.38 -12.61 -49.08
C PRO A 366 29.71 -13.85 -49.65
N ALA A 367 28.62 -13.66 -50.40
CA ALA A 367 28.11 -14.68 -51.31
C ALA A 367 29.14 -15.02 -52.41
N ASP A 368 29.15 -16.26 -52.91
CA ASP A 368 30.06 -16.70 -53.98
C ASP A 368 29.49 -16.26 -55.34
N LEU A 369 29.74 -15.00 -55.70
CA LEU A 369 29.21 -14.33 -56.89
C LEU A 369 30.15 -14.44 -58.08
N ILE A 370 31.46 -14.37 -57.86
CA ILE A 370 32.48 -14.39 -58.90
C ILE A 370 33.66 -15.27 -58.51
N GLY A 371 34.32 -15.84 -59.51
CA GLY A 371 35.49 -16.69 -59.33
C GLY A 371 36.65 -16.26 -60.22
N ALA A 372 37.47 -17.23 -60.61
CA ALA A 372 38.66 -17.01 -61.44
C ALA A 372 38.42 -16.14 -62.68
N ILE A 373 39.40 -15.26 -62.94
CA ILE A 373 39.52 -14.51 -64.19
C ILE A 373 40.22 -15.40 -65.22
N THR A 374 39.89 -15.27 -66.50
CA THR A 374 40.62 -15.91 -67.61
C THR A 374 40.74 -14.96 -68.80
N ILE A 375 41.84 -15.10 -69.55
CA ILE A 375 42.08 -14.36 -70.79
C ILE A 375 42.04 -15.37 -71.95
N PRO A 376 40.91 -15.55 -72.64
CA PRO A 376 40.76 -16.58 -73.67
C PRO A 376 41.65 -16.34 -74.89
N GLU A 377 42.11 -15.11 -75.11
CA GLU A 377 43.06 -14.76 -76.16
C GLU A 377 44.50 -15.24 -75.87
N ASP A 378 44.88 -15.49 -74.61
CA ASP A 378 46.16 -16.12 -74.27
C ASP A 378 46.08 -17.64 -74.53
N LEU A 379 46.20 -18.00 -75.80
CA LEU A 379 45.99 -19.36 -76.28
C LEU A 379 47.05 -20.34 -75.77
N ASN A 380 48.23 -19.83 -75.43
CA ASN A 380 49.38 -20.64 -75.06
C ASN A 380 49.61 -20.68 -73.53
N GLY A 381 48.95 -19.77 -72.79
CA GLY A 381 48.93 -19.71 -71.34
C GLY A 381 50.23 -19.19 -70.73
N ASP A 382 51.03 -18.42 -71.48
CA ASP A 382 52.28 -17.85 -71.00
C ASP A 382 52.11 -16.47 -70.35
N GLY A 383 50.89 -15.92 -70.34
CA GLY A 383 50.57 -14.62 -69.78
C GLY A 383 51.07 -13.46 -70.65
N ILE A 384 51.38 -13.70 -71.92
CA ILE A 384 51.79 -12.69 -72.89
C ILE A 384 50.81 -12.71 -74.05
N LEU A 385 50.23 -11.55 -74.40
CA LEU A 385 49.42 -11.38 -75.61
C LEU A 385 50.30 -10.81 -76.72
N ASN A 386 50.61 -11.66 -77.69
CA ASN A 386 51.27 -11.22 -78.91
C ASN A 386 50.27 -10.62 -79.92
N ALA A 387 50.79 -10.05 -81.01
CA ALA A 387 49.96 -9.43 -82.05
C ALA A 387 48.93 -10.37 -82.71
N ASP A 388 49.20 -11.67 -82.79
CA ASP A 388 48.25 -12.64 -83.34
C ASP A 388 47.14 -12.98 -82.34
N GLU A 389 47.46 -13.05 -81.04
CA GLU A 389 46.52 -13.31 -79.94
C GLU A 389 45.61 -12.11 -79.67
N LEU A 390 46.15 -10.89 -79.67
CA LEU A 390 45.37 -9.65 -79.47
C LEU A 390 44.48 -9.31 -80.67
N GLY A 391 44.84 -9.75 -81.88
CA GLY A 391 44.12 -9.40 -83.09
C GLY A 391 44.23 -7.91 -83.46
N THR A 392 43.20 -7.37 -84.13
CA THR A 392 43.27 -6.03 -84.75
C THR A 392 42.31 -4.99 -84.18
N ASP A 393 41.44 -5.36 -83.23
CA ASP A 393 40.43 -4.46 -82.67
C ASP A 393 40.93 -3.64 -81.47
N GLY A 394 42.13 -3.94 -80.97
CA GLY A 394 42.80 -3.19 -79.90
C GLY A 394 42.24 -3.46 -78.51
N THR A 395 41.52 -4.57 -78.35
CA THR A 395 40.98 -5.04 -77.07
C THR A 395 41.27 -6.52 -76.87
N PHE A 396 41.37 -6.98 -75.63
CA PHE A 396 41.29 -8.41 -75.31
C PHE A 396 40.14 -8.64 -74.34
N ASN A 397 39.69 -9.89 -74.21
CA ASN A 397 38.60 -10.21 -73.31
C ASN A 397 39.16 -10.65 -71.95
N ALA A 398 38.57 -10.12 -70.89
CA ALA A 398 38.68 -10.69 -69.55
C ALA A 398 37.35 -11.38 -69.24
N GLN A 399 37.39 -12.69 -69.02
CA GLN A 399 36.25 -13.48 -68.61
C GLN A 399 36.34 -13.76 -67.12
N VAL A 400 35.40 -13.22 -66.34
CA VAL A 400 35.29 -13.49 -64.89
C VAL A 400 34.28 -14.60 -64.72
N ALA A 401 34.70 -15.73 -64.15
CA ALA A 401 33.80 -16.83 -63.84
C ALA A 401 32.70 -16.37 -62.88
N LEU A 402 31.47 -16.84 -63.09
CA LEU A 402 30.36 -16.56 -62.19
C LEU A 402 30.24 -17.69 -61.17
N GLY A 403 30.19 -17.30 -59.90
CA GLY A 403 29.96 -18.20 -58.79
C GLY A 403 28.51 -18.74 -58.76
N PRO A 404 28.24 -19.76 -57.94
CA PRO A 404 26.92 -20.38 -57.82
C PRO A 404 25.82 -19.44 -57.31
N ASP A 405 26.18 -18.36 -56.59
CA ASP A 405 25.22 -17.39 -56.04
C ASP A 405 24.97 -16.21 -56.98
N ALA A 406 25.68 -16.14 -58.12
CA ALA A 406 25.44 -15.14 -59.15
C ALA A 406 24.03 -15.27 -59.76
N ILE A 407 23.35 -14.14 -59.93
CA ILE A 407 22.01 -14.07 -60.53
C ILE A 407 21.95 -13.00 -61.63
N ASP A 408 20.84 -13.01 -62.39
CA ASP A 408 20.59 -12.00 -63.42
C ASP A 408 20.47 -10.62 -62.76
N GLY A 409 21.32 -9.68 -63.17
CA GLY A 409 21.43 -8.38 -62.54
C GLY A 409 22.58 -8.22 -61.54
N THR A 410 23.32 -9.28 -61.17
CA THR A 410 24.55 -9.14 -60.37
C THR A 410 25.50 -8.15 -61.07
N VAL A 411 26.07 -7.20 -60.31
CA VAL A 411 26.99 -6.21 -60.86
C VAL A 411 28.42 -6.62 -60.51
N VAL A 412 29.23 -6.83 -61.54
CA VAL A 412 30.67 -7.13 -61.42
C VAL A 412 31.45 -5.90 -61.86
N ASN A 413 32.24 -5.33 -60.96
CA ASN A 413 33.21 -4.30 -61.29
C ASN A 413 34.48 -4.95 -61.81
N ILE A 414 34.90 -4.60 -63.03
CA ILE A 414 36.15 -5.07 -63.63
C ILE A 414 37.00 -3.84 -63.93
N ASN A 415 38.12 -3.69 -63.22
CA ASN A 415 39.02 -2.54 -63.32
C ASN A 415 38.32 -1.16 -63.23
N GLY A 416 37.33 -1.02 -62.34
CA GLY A 416 36.59 0.21 -62.13
C GLY A 416 35.38 0.42 -63.06
N THR A 417 35.09 -0.52 -63.97
CA THR A 417 33.91 -0.47 -64.84
C THR A 417 32.89 -1.53 -64.41
N ASN A 418 31.64 -1.12 -64.20
CA ASN A 418 30.56 -2.03 -63.82
C ASN A 418 29.98 -2.74 -65.04
N TYR A 419 29.91 -4.06 -64.97
CA TYR A 419 29.25 -4.96 -65.92
C TYR A 419 28.09 -5.66 -65.20
N THR A 420 26.92 -5.67 -65.81
CA THR A 420 25.75 -6.34 -65.25
C THR A 420 25.60 -7.72 -65.87
N VAL A 421 25.64 -8.75 -65.02
CA VAL A 421 25.41 -10.15 -65.39
C VAL A 421 24.04 -10.30 -66.03
N THR A 422 24.00 -10.94 -67.18
CA THR A 422 22.77 -11.29 -67.89
C THR A 422 22.49 -12.79 -67.80
N ALA A 423 21.26 -13.18 -68.14
CA ALA A 423 20.91 -14.60 -68.32
C ALA A 423 21.83 -15.36 -69.30
N ALA A 424 22.42 -14.68 -70.29
CA ALA A 424 23.37 -15.30 -71.21
C ALA A 424 24.73 -15.57 -70.54
N ASP A 425 25.20 -14.64 -69.71
CA ASP A 425 26.46 -14.78 -68.96
C ASP A 425 26.36 -15.94 -67.96
N LEU A 426 25.24 -16.05 -67.23
CA LEU A 426 24.95 -17.19 -66.36
C LEU A 426 24.95 -18.53 -67.11
N ALA A 427 24.37 -18.57 -68.31
CA ALA A 427 24.36 -19.77 -69.13
C ALA A 427 25.78 -20.15 -69.62
N ASN A 428 26.65 -19.16 -69.82
CA ASN A 428 28.05 -19.37 -70.20
C ASN A 428 28.94 -19.69 -68.99
N GLY A 429 28.53 -19.31 -67.78
CA GLY A 429 29.29 -19.45 -66.54
C GLY A 429 30.35 -18.36 -66.33
N PHE A 430 30.34 -17.30 -67.14
CA PHE A 430 31.26 -16.16 -67.01
C PHE A 430 30.64 -14.89 -67.61
N ILE A 431 31.03 -13.74 -67.07
CA ILE A 431 30.79 -12.43 -67.68
C ILE A 431 32.06 -11.96 -68.40
N THR A 432 31.90 -11.31 -69.56
CA THR A 432 33.03 -10.85 -70.38
C THR A 432 33.17 -9.33 -70.37
N ALA A 433 34.36 -8.84 -70.04
CA ALA A 433 34.76 -7.45 -70.21
C ALA A 433 35.76 -7.32 -71.36
N ALA A 434 35.49 -6.38 -72.29
CA ALA A 434 36.46 -5.99 -73.30
C ALA A 434 37.44 -4.96 -72.72
N ILE A 435 38.70 -5.35 -72.57
CA ILE A 435 39.76 -4.54 -71.97
C ILE A 435 40.54 -3.83 -73.09
N PRO A 436 40.55 -2.49 -73.12
CA PRO A 436 41.29 -1.74 -74.14
C PRO A 436 42.80 -1.81 -73.90
N VAL A 437 43.55 -2.09 -74.96
CA VAL A 437 45.01 -2.02 -74.96
C VAL A 437 45.43 -0.60 -75.29
N THR A 438 46.05 0.09 -74.33
CA THR A 438 46.51 1.48 -74.50
C THR A 438 48.01 1.62 -74.78
N GLY A 439 48.75 0.51 -74.74
CA GLY A 439 50.18 0.41 -75.06
C GLY A 439 50.73 -0.99 -74.72
N GLU A 440 52.00 -1.23 -75.07
CA GLU A 440 52.75 -2.42 -74.62
C GLU A 440 53.00 -2.37 -73.11
N GLY A 441 53.06 -3.54 -72.48
CA GLY A 441 53.33 -3.71 -71.05
C GLY A 441 52.26 -4.50 -70.29
N PRO A 442 52.43 -4.64 -68.97
CA PRO A 442 51.53 -5.42 -68.14
C PRO A 442 50.18 -4.71 -67.91
N VAL A 443 49.11 -5.46 -68.02
CA VAL A 443 47.74 -5.08 -67.66
C VAL A 443 47.24 -6.04 -66.59
N THR A 444 46.97 -5.52 -65.40
CA THR A 444 46.34 -6.29 -64.31
C THR A 444 44.84 -6.14 -64.38
N ILE A 445 44.13 -7.26 -64.29
CA ILE A 445 42.68 -7.34 -64.19
C ILE A 445 42.33 -7.68 -62.75
N HIS A 446 41.57 -6.80 -62.14
CA HIS A 446 40.90 -6.98 -60.87
C HIS A 446 39.40 -7.04 -61.11
N ALA A 447 38.72 -7.96 -60.43
CA ALA A 447 37.27 -8.08 -60.49
C ALA A 447 36.69 -8.28 -59.08
N GLU A 448 35.63 -7.53 -58.80
CA GLU A 448 34.91 -7.55 -57.53
C GLU A 448 33.39 -7.46 -57.78
N ALA A 449 32.59 -8.02 -56.90
CA ALA A 449 31.14 -7.95 -56.89
C ALA A 449 30.66 -7.74 -55.46
N VAL A 450 29.48 -7.16 -55.28
CA VAL A 450 28.88 -6.95 -53.96
C VAL A 450 27.56 -7.70 -53.91
N ASP A 451 27.34 -8.45 -52.83
CA ASP A 451 26.10 -9.19 -52.64
C ASP A 451 24.94 -8.30 -52.20
N ALA A 452 23.78 -8.91 -51.93
CA ALA A 452 22.59 -8.17 -51.55
C ALA A 452 22.68 -7.53 -50.15
N GLN A 453 23.58 -8.04 -49.30
CA GLN A 453 23.82 -7.59 -47.93
C GLN A 453 24.93 -6.52 -47.88
N GLY A 454 25.67 -6.33 -48.97
CA GLY A 454 26.75 -5.36 -49.06
C GLY A 454 28.14 -5.96 -48.83
N ASN A 455 28.28 -7.28 -48.69
CA ASN A 455 29.59 -7.91 -48.56
C ASN A 455 30.30 -7.98 -49.92
N LEU A 456 31.60 -7.69 -49.89
CA LEU A 456 32.46 -7.67 -51.07
C LEU A 456 33.00 -9.07 -51.40
N ASP A 457 32.62 -9.59 -52.55
CA ASP A 457 33.20 -10.79 -53.16
C ASP A 457 34.26 -10.38 -54.19
N VAL A 458 35.43 -11.00 -54.13
CA VAL A 458 36.57 -10.71 -55.01
C VAL A 458 36.97 -11.96 -55.76
N ALA A 459 37.35 -11.80 -57.04
CA ALA A 459 37.82 -12.93 -57.83
C ALA A 459 38.99 -13.66 -57.15
N ASP A 460 39.08 -14.98 -57.37
CA ASP A 460 40.08 -15.88 -56.74
C ASP A 460 41.51 -15.32 -56.75
N ALA A 461 41.87 -14.63 -57.82
CA ALA A 461 43.10 -13.85 -57.94
C ALA A 461 42.99 -12.80 -59.05
N ASP A 462 43.67 -11.67 -58.85
CA ASP A 462 43.99 -10.75 -59.95
C ASP A 462 44.86 -11.47 -60.99
N ILE A 463 44.61 -11.18 -62.28
CA ILE A 463 45.43 -11.69 -63.38
C ILE A 463 46.19 -10.55 -64.05
N THR A 464 47.50 -10.74 -64.21
CA THR A 464 48.31 -9.84 -65.04
C THR A 464 48.68 -10.52 -66.34
N VAL A 465 48.36 -9.87 -67.46
CA VAL A 465 48.79 -10.26 -68.80
C VAL A 465 49.70 -9.16 -69.37
N THR A 466 50.74 -9.53 -70.12
CA THR A 466 51.66 -8.57 -70.75
C THR A 466 51.35 -8.47 -72.23
N VAL A 467 51.06 -7.27 -72.74
CA VAL A 467 50.95 -7.04 -74.17
C VAL A 467 52.34 -6.72 -74.73
N ASP A 468 52.82 -7.50 -75.71
CA ASP A 468 54.14 -7.36 -76.36
C ASP A 468 54.08 -7.62 -77.88
#